data_AF-C1DB82-F1
#
_entry.id   AF-C1DB82-F1
#
_cell.length_a   1.000
_cell.length_b   1.000
_cell.length_c   1.000
_cell.angle_alpha   90.00
_cell.angle_beta   90.00
_cell.angle_gamma   90.00
#
_symmetry.space_group_name_H-M   'P 1'
#
loop_
_entity.id
_entity.type
_entity.pdbx_description
1 polymer ?
#
loop_
_entity_poly.entity_id
_entity_poly.type
_entity_poly.pdbx_seq_one_letter_code
_entity_poly.pdbx_strand_id
1 'polypeptide(L)' 'MYQRFGVMQDYFAGRPVSPSDLGRYNVTGKEEDRHVFKVPSLRNIAVTAPYFHDASAGTLEEAVARHGELPAWP' A
#
# COMPACT_ATOMS: atom_id res chain seq x y z
N MET A 1 3.02 -12.04 -7.29
CA MET A 1 3.83 -10.89 -7.76
C MET A 1 4.12 -9.98 -6.59
N TYR A 2 5.31 -9.37 -6.56
CA TYR A 2 5.67 -8.32 -5.60
C TYR A 2 5.89 -7.03 -6.37
N GLN A 3 5.50 -5.89 -5.78
CA GLN A 3 5.65 -4.57 -6.38
C GLN A 3 6.13 -3.57 -5.35
N ARG A 4 6.90 -2.58 -5.80
CA ARG A 4 7.25 -1.42 -4.98
C ARG A 4 6.00 -0.57 -4.81
N PHE A 5 5.73 -0.15 -3.58
CA PHE A 5 4.61 0.73 -3.25
C PHE A 5 5.07 2.20 -3.31
N GLY A 6 4.17 3.12 -3.67
CA GLY A 6 4.50 4.55 -3.80
C GLY A 6 5.41 4.91 -4.97
N VAL A 7 5.31 4.20 -6.12
CA VAL A 7 6.12 4.52 -7.31
C VAL A 7 5.70 5.84 -7.97
N MET A 8 4.40 6.16 -7.96
CA MET A 8 3.86 7.39 -8.56
C MET A 8 3.92 8.59 -7.61
N GLN A 9 3.77 8.36 -6.31
CA GLN A 9 3.77 9.36 -5.25
C GLN A 9 4.36 8.76 -3.98
N ASP A 10 5.09 9.55 -3.19
CA ASP A 10 5.68 9.09 -1.94
C ASP A 10 4.60 8.84 -0.87
N TYR A 11 4.15 7.60 -0.79
CA TYR A 11 3.15 7.15 0.18
C TYR A 11 3.62 7.26 1.63
N PHE A 12 4.95 7.21 1.87
CA PHE A 12 5.52 7.23 3.21
C PHE A 12 5.86 8.65 3.67
N ALA A 13 5.76 9.64 2.79
CA ALA A 13 5.94 11.04 3.13
C ALA A 13 4.92 11.50 4.19
N GLY A 14 5.37 12.39 5.08
CA GLY A 14 4.49 13.05 6.04
C GLY A 14 4.13 12.23 7.28
N ARG A 15 4.64 11.01 7.46
CA ARG A 15 4.56 10.26 8.72
C ARG A 15 5.83 9.46 9.02
N PRO A 16 6.12 9.12 10.29
CA PRO A 16 7.20 8.20 10.62
C PRO A 16 7.00 6.85 9.93
N VAL A 17 8.08 6.32 9.34
CA VAL A 17 8.12 4.97 8.78
C VAL A 17 8.06 3.97 9.92
N SER A 18 7.07 3.08 9.88
CA SER A 18 6.91 2.01 10.87
C SER A 18 7.52 0.70 10.35
N PRO A 19 7.70 -0.32 11.21
CA PRO A 19 8.17 -1.63 10.76
C PRO A 19 7.29 -2.26 9.67
N SER A 20 5.97 -2.02 9.67
CA SER A 20 5.08 -2.56 8.63
C SER A 20 5.35 -1.97 7.24
N ASP A 21 5.90 -0.76 7.18
CA ASP A 21 6.21 -0.06 5.93
C ASP A 21 7.43 -0.65 5.20
N LEU A 22 8.28 -1.39 5.92
CA LEU A 22 9.48 -2.00 5.33
C LEU A 22 9.13 -3.15 4.36
N GLY A 23 7.94 -3.74 4.49
CA GLY A 23 7.43 -4.74 3.56
C GLY A 23 8.32 -6.00 3.50
N ARG A 24 8.68 -6.41 2.29
CA ARG A 24 9.46 -7.62 2.00
C ARG A 24 10.84 -7.61 2.66
N TYR A 25 11.42 -6.43 2.90
CA TYR A 25 12.67 -6.28 3.66
C TYR A 25 12.64 -7.01 5.00
N ASN A 26 11.51 -7.02 5.71
CA ASN A 26 11.39 -7.70 6.99
C ASN A 26 11.61 -9.22 6.92
N VAL A 27 11.52 -9.80 5.72
CA VAL A 27 11.75 -11.21 5.47
C VAL A 27 13.13 -11.45 4.87
N THR A 28 13.59 -10.58 3.97
CA THR A 28 14.80 -10.82 3.17
C THR A 28 16.06 -10.13 3.69
N GLY A 29 15.92 -9.04 4.44
CA GLY A 29 17.02 -8.18 4.88
C GLY A 29 17.73 -7.42 3.75
N LYS A 30 17.21 -7.45 2.53
CA LYS A 30 17.84 -6.80 1.36
C LYS A 30 17.28 -5.40 1.15
N GLU A 31 18.14 -4.41 1.04
CA GLU A 31 17.71 -3.01 0.96
C GLU A 31 16.88 -2.69 -0.28
N GLU A 32 17.09 -3.42 -1.39
CA GLU A 32 16.25 -3.34 -2.59
C GLU A 32 14.79 -3.78 -2.36
N ASP A 33 14.52 -4.58 -1.33
CA ASP A 33 13.18 -5.06 -0.97
C ASP A 33 12.42 -4.12 0.00
N ARG A 34 13.01 -2.98 0.40
CA ARG A 34 12.31 -1.97 1.19
C ARG A 34 11.12 -1.42 0.43
N HIS A 35 9.97 -1.34 1.11
CA HIS A 35 8.69 -0.86 0.57
C HIS A 35 8.15 -1.71 -0.59
N VAL A 36 8.62 -2.95 -0.72
CA VAL A 36 8.11 -3.92 -1.69
C VAL A 36 7.08 -4.82 -1.00
N PHE A 37 5.89 -4.93 -1.57
CA PHE A 37 4.79 -5.71 -1.00
C PHE A 37 4.27 -6.75 -1.97
N LYS A 38 3.71 -7.82 -1.41
CA LYS A 38 2.95 -8.78 -2.21
C LYS A 38 1.67 -8.09 -2.67
N VAL A 39 1.37 -8.13 -3.97
CA VAL A 39 0.08 -7.65 -4.47
C VAL A 39 -1.02 -8.62 -3.99
N PRO A 40 -1.95 -8.18 -3.12
CA PRO A 40 -3.00 -9.04 -2.60
C PRO A 40 -4.04 -9.35 -3.67
N SER A 41 -4.81 -10.42 -3.48
CA SER A 41 -6.02 -10.65 -4.28
C SER A 41 -7.09 -9.64 -3.89
N LEU A 42 -7.88 -9.17 -4.85
CA LEU A 42 -9.04 -8.32 -4.60
C LEU A 42 -10.34 -9.11 -4.43
N ARG A 43 -10.30 -10.45 -4.38
CA ARG A 43 -11.49 -11.24 -4.06
C ARG A 43 -11.98 -10.88 -2.66
N ASN A 44 -13.28 -10.61 -2.54
CA ASN A 44 -13.96 -10.17 -1.32
C ASN A 44 -13.52 -8.80 -0.77
N ILE A 45 -12.85 -7.97 -1.57
CA ILE A 45 -12.30 -6.68 -1.10
C ILE A 45 -13.37 -5.76 -0.48
N ALA A 46 -14.62 -5.85 -0.92
CA ALA A 46 -15.74 -5.06 -0.36
C ALA A 46 -16.04 -5.34 1.12
N VAL A 47 -15.54 -6.45 1.69
CA VAL A 47 -15.84 -6.88 3.07
C VAL A 47 -14.58 -7.18 3.90
N THR A 48 -13.42 -6.65 3.49
CA THR A 48 -12.13 -6.88 4.17
C THR A 48 -11.46 -5.59 4.64
N ALA A 49 -12.25 -4.55 4.92
CA ALA A 49 -11.74 -3.34 5.55
C ALA A 49 -11.14 -3.66 6.94
N PRO A 50 -10.17 -2.88 7.44
CA PRO A 50 -9.51 -1.74 6.78
C PRO A 50 -8.48 -2.17 5.71
N TYR A 51 -8.09 -1.24 4.85
CA TYR A 51 -7.24 -1.49 3.66
C TYR A 51 -5.79 -1.02 3.86
N PHE A 52 -4.91 -1.46 2.93
CA PHE A 52 -3.44 -1.34 2.98
C PHE A 52 -2.76 -2.19 4.05
N HIS A 53 -1.42 -2.23 4.04
CA HIS A 53 -0.61 -3.04 4.97
C HIS A 53 -0.61 -2.49 6.40
N ASP A 54 -1.01 -1.24 6.57
CA ASP A 54 -1.02 -0.49 7.82
C ASP A 54 -2.44 -0.13 8.30
N ALA A 55 -3.48 -0.66 7.65
CA ALA A 55 -4.88 -0.36 7.95
C ALA A 55 -5.26 1.14 7.83
N SER A 56 -4.48 1.93 7.08
CA SER A 56 -4.63 3.39 7.05
C SER A 56 -5.85 3.90 6.29
N ALA A 57 -6.54 3.06 5.51
CA ALA A 57 -7.77 3.42 4.80
C ALA A 57 -8.96 2.63 5.37
N GLY A 58 -9.97 3.35 5.85
CA GLY A 58 -11.14 2.76 6.50
C GLY A 58 -12.19 2.26 5.51
N THR A 59 -12.22 2.81 4.30
CA THR A 59 -13.20 2.46 3.25
C THR A 59 -12.53 2.09 1.92
N LEU A 60 -13.27 1.39 1.06
CA LEU A 60 -12.75 0.96 -0.23
C LEU A 60 -12.56 2.18 -1.15
N GLU A 61 -13.46 3.15 -1.06
CA GLU A 61 -13.40 4.42 -1.79
C GLU A 61 -12.14 5.20 -1.41
N GLU A 62 -11.81 5.27 -0.12
CA GLU A 62 -10.58 5.90 0.36
C GLU A 62 -9.34 5.16 -0.14
N ALA A 63 -9.36 3.83 -0.10
CA ALA A 63 -8.26 3.01 -0.59
C ALA A 63 -8.04 3.21 -2.11
N VAL A 64 -9.12 3.26 -2.90
CA VAL A 64 -9.05 3.52 -4.35
C VAL A 64 -8.54 4.93 -4.63
N ALA A 65 -9.04 5.95 -3.93
CA ALA A 65 -8.61 7.34 -4.11
C ALA A 65 -7.13 7.55 -3.76
N ARG A 66 -6.61 6.89 -2.73
CA ARG A 66 -5.18 6.95 -2.38
C ARG A 66 -4.28 6.13 -3.32
N HIS A 67 -4.81 5.08 -3.93
CA HIS A 67 -4.04 4.24 -4.86
C HIS A 67 -4.03 4.83 -6.27
N GLY A 68 -5.12 5.47 -6.66
CA GLY A 68 -5.27 6.20 -7.91
C GLY A 68 -5.48 7.67 -7.63
N GLU A 69 -4.42 8.47 -7.71
CA GLU A 69 -4.54 9.80 -8.34
C GLU A 69 -4.87 9.57 -9.84
N LEU A 70 -6.05 9.02 -10.12
CA LEU A 70 -6.67 9.12 -11.42
C LEU A 70 -7.28 10.53 -11.46
N PRO A 71 -7.04 11.34 -12.51
CA PRO A 71 -7.78 12.59 -12.67
C PRO A 71 -9.27 12.29 -12.53
N ALA A 72 -9.99 13.15 -11.81
CA ALA A 72 -11.41 12.99 -11.48
C ALA A 72 -12.16 12.37 -12.66
N TRP A 73 -12.76 11.20 -12.44
CA TRP A 73 -13.61 10.57 -13.43
C TRP A 73 -14.82 11.52 -13.67
N PRO A 74 -15.23 11.75 -14.93
CA PRO A 74 -16.34 12.64 -15.25
C PRO A 74 -17.68 12.19 -14.64
#